data_AF-R9HGC8-F1
#
_entry.id   AF-R9HGC8-F1
#
_cell.length_a   1.000
_cell.length_b   1.000
_cell.length_c   1.000
_cell.angle_alpha   90.00
_cell.angle_beta   90.00
_cell.angle_gamma   90.00
#
_symmetry.space_group_name_H-M   'P 1'
#
loop_
_entity.id
_entity.type
_entity.pdbx_description
1 polymer ?
#
loop_
_entity_poly.entity_id
_entity_poly.type
_entity_poly.pdbx_seq_one_letter_code
_entity_poly.pdbx_strand_id
1 'polypeptide(L)'
;MRIPEQPFHHFADGNLFLSLRPEMADSLVCPSMLLLRVHSHNFSATTTMSFSTRRANEWAGLALYRTAKGYYSLLKGKNEIRLTIDK
;
A
#
# COMPACT_ATOMS: atom_id res chain seq x y z
N MET A 1 -11.75 2.49 3.92
CA MET A 1 -11.16 1.29 4.52
C MET A 1 -12.23 0.57 5.30
N ARG A 2 -12.38 -0.73 5.04
CA ARG A 2 -13.28 -1.63 5.79
C ARG A 2 -12.49 -2.36 6.89
N ILE A 3 -13.20 -3.06 7.77
CA ILE A 3 -12.59 -3.93 8.79
C ILE A 3 -12.00 -5.15 8.06
N PRO A 4 -10.74 -5.54 8.35
CA PRO A 4 -10.18 -6.77 7.80
C PRO A 4 -10.88 -7.99 8.40
N GLU A 5 -11.33 -8.90 7.53
CA GLU A 5 -11.87 -10.21 7.96
C GLU A 5 -10.78 -11.20 8.34
N GLN A 6 -9.56 -11.00 7.83
CA GLN A 6 -8.38 -11.83 8.09
C GLN A 6 -7.16 -10.96 8.38
N PRO A 7 -6.26 -11.41 9.26
CA PRO A 7 -5.01 -10.69 9.53
C PRO A 7 -4.13 -10.67 8.28
N PHE A 8 -3.68 -9.48 7.91
CA PHE A 8 -2.78 -9.27 6.77
C PHE A 8 -1.44 -8.64 7.17
N HIS A 9 -1.26 -8.34 8.46
CA HIS A 9 -0.04 -7.72 8.95
C HIS A 9 0.37 -8.31 10.30
N HIS A 10 1.66 -8.24 10.58
CA HIS A 10 2.22 -8.52 11.90
C HIS A 10 3.53 -7.75 12.09
N PHE A 11 3.94 -7.62 13.34
CA PHE A 11 5.21 -6.99 13.73
C PHE A 11 6.14 -8.07 14.28
N ALA A 12 7.36 -8.13 13.75
CA ALA A 12 8.41 -9.02 14.26
C ALA A 12 9.78 -8.38 13.97
N ASP A 13 10.74 -8.57 14.87
CA ASP A 13 12.14 -8.14 14.68
C ASP A 13 12.31 -6.67 14.26
N GLY A 14 11.46 -5.77 14.79
CA GLY A 14 11.46 -4.35 14.45
C GLY A 14 10.92 -4.01 13.06
N ASN A 15 10.39 -4.98 12.32
CA ASN A 15 9.83 -4.82 10.99
C ASN A 15 8.31 -4.99 10.98
N LEU A 16 7.66 -4.28 10.05
CA LEU A 16 6.26 -4.47 9.70
C LEU A 16 6.17 -5.38 8.48
N PHE A 17 5.52 -6.52 8.63
CA PHE A 17 5.26 -7.45 7.55
C PHE A 17 3.83 -7.30 7.05
N LEU A 18 3.68 -7.18 5.73
CA LEU A 18 2.38 -7.12 5.05
C LEU A 18 2.26 -8.31 4.09
N SER A 19 1.16 -9.04 4.21
CA SER A 19 0.80 -10.10 3.26
C SER A 19 0.12 -9.49 2.05
N LEU A 20 0.64 -9.77 0.86
CA LEU A 20 -0.02 -9.37 -0.38
C LEU A 20 -1.32 -10.15 -0.55
N ARG A 21 -2.38 -9.45 -0.96
CA ARG A 21 -3.73 -10.00 -1.16
C ARG A 21 -4.35 -9.41 -2.44
N PRO A 22 -5.36 -10.05 -3.04
CA PRO A 22 -5.98 -9.56 -4.28
C PRO A 22 -6.78 -8.26 -4.09
N GLU A 23 -7.18 -7.90 -2.88
CA GLU A 23 -7.94 -6.69 -2.61
C GLU A 23 -7.10 -5.42 -2.87
N MET A 24 -7.63 -4.55 -3.73
CA MET A 24 -6.99 -3.29 -4.12
C MET A 24 -7.69 -2.07 -3.49
N ALA A 25 -6.98 -0.94 -3.47
CA ALA A 25 -7.46 0.31 -2.88
C ALA A 25 -8.62 0.96 -3.66
N ASP A 26 -8.83 0.55 -4.91
CA ASP A 26 -9.88 1.04 -5.81
C ASP A 26 -11.28 0.48 -5.50
N SER A 27 -11.35 -0.52 -4.63
CA SER A 27 -12.55 -1.29 -4.35
C SER A 27 -13.06 -1.01 -2.94
N LEU A 28 -14.37 -1.19 -2.69
CA LEU A 28 -15.00 -0.97 -1.37
C LEU A 28 -14.71 -2.09 -0.36
N VAL A 29 -13.47 -2.58 -0.35
CA VAL A 29 -12.96 -3.73 0.44
C VAL A 29 -11.88 -3.28 1.44
N CYS A 30 -11.27 -4.23 2.14
CA CYS A 30 -10.12 -3.98 3.02
C CYS A 30 -8.82 -4.48 2.35
N PRO A 31 -8.09 -3.61 1.62
CA PRO A 31 -6.78 -3.98 1.04
C PRO A 31 -5.72 -4.15 2.13
N SER A 32 -4.58 -4.77 1.79
CA SER A 32 -3.40 -4.88 2.67
C SER A 32 -2.69 -3.53 2.84
N MET A 33 -3.34 -2.57 3.49
CA MET A 33 -2.85 -1.22 3.68
C MET A 33 -2.94 -0.80 5.14
N LEU A 34 -1.88 -0.16 5.63
CA LEU A 34 -1.86 0.59 6.88
C LEU A 34 -1.71 2.07 6.55
N LEU A 35 -2.57 2.90 7.14
CA LEU A 35 -2.66 4.33 6.83
C LEU A 35 -2.39 5.16 8.08
N LEU A 36 -1.63 6.23 7.90
CA LEU A 36 -1.44 7.28 8.89
C LEU A 36 -2.00 8.59 8.33
N ARG A 37 -2.58 9.42 9.21
CA ARG A 37 -3.12 10.73 8.80
C ARG A 37 -1.97 11.71 8.59
N VAL A 38 -2.00 12.41 7.45
CA VAL A 38 -1.12 13.56 7.21
C VAL A 38 -1.69 14.77 7.97
N HIS A 39 -0.86 15.43 8.77
CA HIS A 39 -1.26 16.57 9.61
C HIS A 39 -0.80 17.94 9.08
N SER A 40 0.16 17.98 8.15
CA SER A 40 0.72 19.20 7.59
C SER A 40 0.61 19.20 6.07
N HIS A 41 0.40 20.37 5.48
CA HIS A 41 0.43 20.54 4.02
C HIS A 41 1.84 20.35 3.45
N ASN A 42 2.87 20.71 4.22
CA ASN A 42 4.26 20.44 3.88
C ASN A 42 4.73 19.22 4.68
N PHE A 43 4.86 18.09 4.02
CA PHE A 43 5.31 16.84 4.61
C PHE A 43 6.11 16.04 3.59
N SER A 44 6.92 15.11 4.11
CA SER A 44 7.57 14.07 3.33
C SER A 44 7.33 12.73 4.02
N ALA A 45 7.11 11.69 3.22
CA ALA A 45 6.97 10.32 3.71
C ALA A 45 7.86 9.42 2.86
N THR A 46 8.64 8.58 3.52
CA THR A 46 9.51 7.60 2.88
C THR A 46 9.35 6.26 3.59
N THR A 47 9.65 5.17 2.89
CA THR A 47 9.68 3.83 3.48
C THR A 47 10.84 3.05 2.89
N THR A 48 11.41 2.17 3.70
CA THR A 48 12.34 1.14 3.23
C THR A 48 11.58 -0.17 3.23
N MET A 49 11.60 -0.89 2.11
CA MET A 49 10.81 -2.10 1.92
C MET A 49 11.66 -3.16 1.23
N SER A 50 11.60 -4.39 1.73
CA SER A 50 12.03 -5.58 1.00
C SER A 50 10.83 -6.20 0.31
N PHE A 51 10.82 -6.21 -1.02
CA PHE A 51 9.71 -6.76 -1.80
C PHE A 51 10.22 -7.45 -3.06
N SER A 52 9.88 -8.74 -3.19
CA SER A 52 10.17 -9.57 -4.35
C SER A 52 8.88 -10.14 -4.92
N THR A 53 8.63 -9.90 -6.19
CA THR A 53 7.45 -10.40 -6.90
C THR A 53 7.77 -11.67 -7.68
N ARG A 54 6.85 -12.63 -7.68
CA ARG A 54 6.87 -13.77 -8.60
C ARG A 54 6.06 -13.47 -9.87
N ARG A 55 4.98 -12.69 -9.74
CA ARG A 55 4.04 -12.38 -10.82
C ARG A 55 4.05 -10.90 -11.19
N ALA A 56 3.68 -10.59 -12.43
CA ALA A 56 3.70 -9.22 -12.95
C ALA A 56 2.61 -8.31 -12.34
N ASN A 57 1.57 -8.90 -11.75
CA ASN A 57 0.47 -8.18 -11.13
C ASN A 57 0.66 -7.94 -9.62
N GLU A 58 1.82 -8.28 -9.07
CA GLU A 58 2.14 -8.08 -7.65
C GLU A 58 2.81 -6.72 -7.47
N TRP A 59 2.22 -5.89 -6.61
CA TRP A 59 2.66 -4.52 -6.37
C TRP A 59 2.62 -4.19 -4.88
N ALA A 60 3.63 -3.49 -4.40
CA ALA A 60 3.66 -2.97 -3.04
C ALA A 60 4.41 -1.64 -3.00
N GLY A 61 4.09 -0.79 -2.02
CA GLY A 61 4.76 0.50 -1.87
C GLY A 61 3.97 1.49 -1.02
N LEU A 62 4.12 2.77 -1.34
CA LEU A 62 3.48 3.87 -0.63
C LEU A 62 2.24 4.36 -1.36
N ALA A 63 1.26 4.84 -0.59
CA ALA A 63 0.08 5.48 -1.14
C ALA A 63 -0.26 6.75 -0.38
N LEU A 64 -0.57 7.82 -1.11
CA LEU A 64 -1.25 8.99 -0.57
C LEU A 64 -2.75 8.81 -0.84
N TYR A 65 -3.45 8.29 0.15
CA TYR A 65 -4.84 7.84 0.02
C TYR A 65 -5.83 8.86 0.58
N ARG A 66 -6.82 9.24 -0.23
CA ARG A 66 -7.99 10.04 0.23
C ARG A 66 -9.28 9.23 0.12
N THR A 67 -9.55 8.65 -1.05
CA THR A 67 -10.70 7.78 -1.32
C THR A 67 -10.32 6.67 -2.29
N ALA A 68 -11.20 5.68 -2.48
CA ALA A 68 -10.99 4.59 -3.44
C ALA A 68 -10.89 5.07 -4.90
N LYS A 69 -11.35 6.29 -5.21
CA LYS A 69 -11.24 6.94 -6.53
C LYS A 69 -10.39 8.21 -6.48
N GLY A 70 -9.48 8.28 -5.52
CA GLY A 70 -8.78 9.53 -5.23
C GLY A 70 -7.54 9.24 -4.42
N TYR A 71 -6.56 8.59 -5.07
CA TYR A 71 -5.29 8.31 -4.44
C TYR A 71 -4.14 8.32 -5.45
N TYR A 72 -2.94 8.54 -4.91
CA TYR A 72 -1.68 8.39 -5.63
C TYR A 72 -0.96 7.19 -5.04
N SER A 73 -0.26 6.43 -5.87
CA SER A 73 0.55 5.31 -5.39
C SER A 73 1.94 5.30 -6.04
N LEU A 74 2.96 5.02 -5.23
CA LEU A 74 4.32 4.76 -5.69
C LEU A 74 4.64 3.30 -5.37
N LEU A 75 4.57 2.46 -6.39
CA LEU A 75 4.59 1.01 -6.24
C LEU A 75 5.82 0.40 -6.92
N LYS A 76 6.47 -0.52 -6.24
CA LYS A 76 7.45 -1.42 -6.83
C LYS A 76 6.74 -2.67 -7.34
N GLY A 77 7.03 -3.04 -8.58
CA GLY A 77 6.67 -4.33 -9.16
C GLY A 77 7.92 -5.16 -9.44
N LYS A 78 7.80 -6.06 -10.41
CA LYS A 78 8.87 -6.99 -10.81
C LYS A 78 10.09 -6.26 -11.36
N ASN A 79 9.90 -5.50 -12.42
CA ASN A 79 10.97 -4.86 -13.19
C ASN A 79 10.85 -3.32 -13.24
N GLU A 80 9.90 -2.74 -12.51
CA GLU A 80 9.65 -1.31 -12.57
C GLU A 80 9.19 -0.75 -11.21
N ILE A 81 9.31 0.57 -11.10
CA ILE A 81 8.67 1.38 -10.07
C ILE A 81 7.70 2.30 -10.81
N ARG A 82 6.44 2.33 -10.39
CA ARG A 82 5.38 3.09 -11.05
C ARG A 82 4.77 4.09 -10.08
N LEU A 83 4.62 5.32 -10.54
CA LEU A 83 3.75 6.32 -9.92
C LEU A 83 2.40 6.29 -10.65
N THR A 84 1.31 5.95 -9.94
CA THR A 84 -0.06 5.96 -10.48
C THR A 84 -0.91 7.07 -9.87
N ILE A 85 -1.91 7.47 -10.65
CA ILE A 85 -2.93 8.42 -10.24
C ILE A 85 -4.27 7.75 -10.52
N ASP A 86 -5.04 7.50 -9.46
CA ASP A 86 -6.34 6.85 -9.52
C ASP A 86 -7.40 7.89 -9.18
N LYS A 87 -8.18 8.31 -10.19
CA LYS A 87 -9.19 9.38 -10.18
C LYS A 87 -10.58 8.86 -10.53
#